data_AF-A0A183U2L4-F1
#
_entry.id   AF-A0A183U2L4-F1
#
_cell.length_a   1.000
_cell.length_b   1.000
_cell.length_c   1.000
_cell.angle_alpha   90.00
_cell.angle_beta   90.00
_cell.angle_gamma   90.00
#
_symmetry.space_group_name_H-M   'P 1'
#
loop_
_entity.id
_entity.type
_entity.pdbx_description
1 polymer ?
#
loop_
_entity_poly.entity_id
_entity_poly.type
_entity_poly.pdbx_seq_one_letter_code
_entity_poly.pdbx_strand_id
1 'polypeptide(L)' 'MNDDDGASEIGVRSDNAMPQTSLADGQIEERIQVDRKRLEAMITGEPLYGSDKHLPSAEDFFLKVKFLRKFFF' A
#
# COMPACT_ATOMS: atom_id res chain seq x y z
N MET A 1 -45.07 19.69 13.49
CA MET A 1 -43.62 19.90 13.34
C MET A 1 -43.02 18.53 13.45
N ASN A 2 -42.54 17.99 12.33
CA ASN A 2 -41.87 16.70 12.28
C ASN A 2 -40.39 17.02 12.32
N ASP A 3 -39.77 16.88 13.49
CA ASP A 3 -38.32 16.92 13.60
C ASP A 3 -37.85 15.48 13.40
N ASP A 4 -37.49 15.22 12.15
CA ASP A 4 -36.90 13.99 11.63
C ASP A 4 -35.46 13.91 12.13
N ASP A 5 -35.27 13.21 13.26
CA ASP A 5 -33.95 12.92 13.81
C ASP A 5 -33.28 11.85 12.94
N GLY A 6 -32.72 12.28 11.81
CA GLY A 6 -31.89 11.46 10.92
C GLY A 6 -30.60 11.02 11.61
N ALA A 7 -30.71 10.09 12.56
CA ALA A 7 -29.59 9.30 13.06
C ALA A 7 -29.08 8.45 11.89
N SER A 8 -28.12 8.98 11.13
CA SER A 8 -27.36 8.21 10.17
C SER A 8 -26.46 7.24 10.94
N GLU A 9 -27.03 6.07 11.25
CA GLU A 9 -26.30 4.88 11.65
C GLU A 9 -25.38 4.49 10.49
N ILE A 10 -24.13 4.97 10.50
CA ILE A 10 -23.08 4.35 9.69
C ILE A 10 -22.57 3.12 10.42
N GLY A 11 -23.33 2.05 10.21
CA GLY A 11 -22.97 0.69 10.56
C GLY A 11 -21.64 0.26 9.94
N VAL A 12 -20.98 -0.59 10.72
CA VAL A 12 -19.69 -1.23 10.49
C VAL A 12 -19.61 -1.88 9.09
N ARG A 13 -18.62 -1.49 8.28
CA ARG A 13 -18.06 -2.36 7.24
C ARG A 13 -16.53 -2.26 7.27
N SER A 14 -15.93 -3.22 7.96
CA SER A 14 -14.52 -3.57 7.79
C SER A 14 -14.32 -4.16 6.40
N ASP A 15 -14.26 -3.30 5.39
CA ASP A 15 -13.76 -3.66 4.08
C ASP A 15 -12.28 -3.26 4.04
N ASN A 16 -11.41 -4.27 4.06
CA ASN A 16 -9.94 -4.16 3.92
C ASN A 16 -9.52 -3.67 2.50
N ALA A 17 -10.29 -2.77 1.88
CA ALA A 17 -10.03 -2.24 0.57
C ALA A 17 -9.03 -1.09 0.69
N MET A 18 -7.82 -1.31 0.18
CA MET A 18 -6.80 -0.27 0.06
C MET A 18 -7.38 0.92 -0.74
N PRO A 19 -7.13 2.17 -0.35
CA PRO A 19 -7.69 3.32 -1.07
C PRO A 19 -7.13 3.37 -2.49
N GLN A 20 -7.96 2.97 -3.46
CA GLN A 20 -7.71 3.13 -4.88
C GLN A 20 -8.05 4.58 -5.24
N THR A 21 -7.05 5.39 -5.55
CA THR A 21 -7.29 6.75 -6.06
C THR A 21 -7.29 6.66 -7.58
N SER A 22 -8.46 6.82 -8.21
CA SER A 22 -8.53 6.99 -9.67
C SER A 22 -7.88 8.30 -10.07
N LEU A 23 -6.87 8.23 -10.93
CA LEU A 23 -6.34 9.42 -11.59
C LEU A 23 -7.26 9.81 -12.75
N ALA A 24 -7.22 11.09 -13.12
CA ALA A 24 -8.09 11.70 -14.13
C ALA A 24 -8.05 10.99 -15.50
N ASP A 25 -7.01 10.21 -15.78
CA ASP A 25 -6.79 9.52 -17.06
C ASP A 25 -7.15 8.02 -17.06
N GLY A 26 -7.97 7.55 -16.11
CA GLY A 26 -8.36 6.14 -16.03
C GLY A 26 -7.23 5.20 -15.57
N GLN A 27 -6.12 5.77 -15.10
CA GLN A 27 -5.05 5.03 -14.44
C GLN A 27 -5.44 4.72 -12.99
N ILE A 28 -5.36 3.45 -12.63
CA ILE A 28 -5.60 2.97 -11.27
C ILE A 28 -4.25 3.04 -10.53
N GLU A 29 -4.16 3.93 -9.54
CA GLU A 29 -3.06 3.89 -8.57
C GLU A 29 -3.35 2.84 -7.50
N GLU A 30 -2.44 1.88 -7.39
CA GLU A 30 -2.41 0.91 -6.29
C GLU A 30 -1.41 1.39 -5.24
N ARG A 31 -1.92 1.58 -4.02
CA ARG A 31 -1.10 1.88 -2.85
C ARG A 31 -1.04 0.64 -1.99
N ILE A 32 0.14 0.28 -1.53
CA ILE A 32 0.35 -0.84 -0.61
C ILE A 32 0.84 -0.34 0.75
N GLN A 33 0.39 -0.97 1.84
CA GLN A 33 0.97 -0.76 3.15
C GLN A 33 2.22 -1.63 3.27
N VAL A 34 3.28 -1.06 3.84
CA VAL A 34 4.55 -1.75 4.04
C VAL A 34 5.08 -1.51 5.44
N ASP A 35 5.93 -2.42 5.91
CA ASP A 35 6.65 -2.21 7.16
C ASP A 35 7.67 -1.09 6.96
N ARG A 36 7.56 -0.06 7.81
CA ARG A 36 8.39 1.14 7.75
C ARG A 36 9.88 0.79 7.81
N LYS A 37 10.30 -0.04 8.76
CA LYS A 37 11.72 -0.34 8.98
C LYS A 37 12.30 -1.12 7.81
N ARG A 38 11.53 -2.07 7.26
CA ARG A 38 11.94 -2.82 6.06
C ARG A 38 12.12 -1.89 4.86
N LEU A 39 11.18 -0.98 4.62
CA LEU A 39 11.29 -0.02 3.54
C LEU A 39 12.50 0.90 3.73
N GLU A 40 12.72 1.42 4.94
CA GLU A 40 13.88 2.24 5.28
C GLU A 40 15.18 1.49 4.99
N ALA A 41 15.34 0.26 5.48
CA ALA A 41 16.51 -0.58 5.24
C ALA A 41 16.74 -0.88 3.74
N MET A 42 15.67 -1.06 2.96
CA MET A 42 15.79 -1.26 1.50
C MET A 42 16.23 0.02 0.78
N ILE A 43 15.84 1.21 1.27
CA ILE A 43 16.20 2.50 0.69
C ILE A 43 17.61 2.91 1.09
N THR A 44 17.98 2.75 2.36
CA THR A 44 19.29 3.16 2.88
C THR A 44 20.37 2.10 2.68
N GLY A 45 19.98 0.84 2.45
CA GLY A 45 20.89 -0.30 2.42
C GLY A 45 21.41 -0.69 3.80
N GLU A 46 20.96 -0.03 4.87
CA GLU A 46 21.37 -0.35 6.23
C GLU A 46 20.67 -1.63 6.70
N PRO A 47 21.39 -2.54 7.39
CA PRO A 47 20.79 -3.75 7.92
C PRO A 47 19.78 -3.42 9.01
N LEU A 48 18.70 -4.20 9.07
CA LEU A 48 17.73 -4.11 10.15
C LEU A 48 18.39 -4.52 11.47
N TYR A 49 18.27 -3.67 12.48
CA TYR A 49 18.80 -3.95 13.81
C TYR A 49 18.21 -5.26 14.37
N GLY A 50 19.09 -6.22 14.66
CA GLY A 50 18.71 -7.54 15.19
C GLY A 50 18.40 -8.60 14.13
N SER A 51 18.73 -8.38 12.85
CA SER A 51 18.66 -9.42 11.83
C SER A 51 19.91 -9.48 10.96
N ASP A 52 20.47 -10.68 10.80
CA ASP A 52 21.58 -10.95 9.85
C ASP A 52 21.10 -11.04 8.39
N LYS A 53 19.81 -10.81 8.15
CA LYS A 53 19.21 -10.90 6.82
C LYS A 53 19.37 -9.55 6.11
N HIS A 54 20.22 -9.53 5.09
CA HIS A 54 20.26 -8.42 4.16
C HIS A 54 18.98 -8.39 3.32
N LEU A 55 18.25 -7.28 3.41
CA LEU A 55 17.16 -7.00 2.49
C LEU A 55 17.74 -6.59 1.12
N PRO A 56 17.04 -6.89 0.01
CA PRO A 56 17.44 -6.39 -1.29
C PRO A 56 17.36 -4.86 -1.33
N SER A 57 18.14 -4.24 -2.21
CA SER A 57 17.99 -2.81 -2.52
C SER A 57 16.56 -2.52 -2.99
N ALA A 58 16.06 -1.32 -2.67
CA ALA A 58 14.81 -0.82 -3.19
C ALA A 58 14.75 -0.88 -4.73
N GLU A 59 15.86 -0.55 -5.41
CA GLU A 59 15.93 -0.59 -6.88
C GLU A 59 15.67 -2.00 -7.42
N ASP A 60 16.40 -3.00 -6.91
CA ASP A 60 16.25 -4.40 -7.31
C ASP A 60 14.83 -4.93 -7.03
N PHE A 61 14.28 -4.55 -5.87
CA PHE A 61 12.92 -4.93 -5.50
C PHE A 61 11.88 -4.37 -6.46
N PHE A 62 11.90 -3.05 -6.70
CA PHE A 62 10.93 -2.41 -7.60
C PHE A 62 11.11 -2.83 -9.05
N LEU A 63 12.35 -3.09 -9.50
CA LEU A 63 12.63 -3.69 -10.82
C LEU A 63 11.96 -5.06 -10.95
N LYS A 64 12.11 -5.93 -9.94
CA LYS A 64 11.49 -7.25 -9.93
C LYS A 64 9.96 -7.17 -9.92
N VAL A 65 9.37 -6.25 -9.15
CA VAL A 65 7.92 -6.01 -9.15
C VAL A 65 7.43 -5.52 -10.51
N LYS A 66 8.14 -4.56 -11.13
CA LYS A 66 7.82 -4.06 -12.48
C LYS A 66 7.90 -5.17 -13.53
N PHE A 67 8.91 -6.02 -13.45
CA PHE A 67 9.09 -7.13 -14.38
C PHE A 67 7.97 -8.17 -14.23
N LEU A 68 7.65 -8.57 -13.01
CA LEU A 68 6.55 -9.51 -12.76
C LEU A 68 5.21 -8.95 -13.25
N ARG A 69 4.92 -7.67 -13.01
CA ARG A 69 3.68 -7.03 -13.51
C ARG A 69 3.56 -7.06 -15.03
N LYS A 70 4.69 -7.13 -15.76
CA LYS A 70 4.71 -7.17 -17.24
C LYS A 70 4.45 -8.56 -17.84
N PHE A 71 4.47 -9.64 -17.04
CA PHE A 71 4.22 -11.01 -17.52
C PHE A 71 2.79 -11.50 -17.29
N PHE A 72 1.95 -10.74 -16.58
CA PHE A 72 0.56 -11.10 -16.28
C PHE A 72 -0.47 -10.36 -17.15
N PHE A 73 -0.05 -9.66 -18.20
CA PHE A 73 -0.93 -8.96 -19.15
C PHE A 73 -0.47 -9.16 -20.59
#